data_AF-A0A3B1AAA7-F1
#
_entry.id   AF-A0A3B1AAA7-F1
#
_cell.length_a   1.000
_cell.length_b   1.000
_cell.length_c   1.000
_cell.angle_alpha   90.00
_cell.angle_beta   90.00
_cell.angle_gamma   90.00
#
_symmetry.space_group_name_H-M   'P 1'
#
loop_
_entity.id
_entity.type
_entity.pdbx_description
1 polymer ?
#
loop_
_entity_poly.entity_id
_entity_poly.type
_entity_poly.pdbx_seq_one_letter_code
_entity_poly.pdbx_strand_id
1 'polypeptide(L)' 'MDLNILIRTFTKHADDIHFRAGAGIVADSSPEKELEETRSKAKGLLMALEG' A
#
# COMPACT_ATOMS: atom_id res chain seq x y z
N MET A 1 18.82 -19.47 1.58
CA MET A 1 18.48 -18.06 1.82
C MET A 1 16.98 -17.94 1.73
N ASP A 2 16.36 -17.13 2.58
CA ASP A 2 14.91 -16.88 2.59
C ASP A 2 14.66 -15.37 2.53
N LEU A 3 13.68 -14.93 1.73
CA LEU A 3 13.39 -13.53 1.45
C LEU A 3 11.87 -13.31 1.36
N ASN A 4 11.44 -12.11 1.79
CA ASN A 4 10.04 -11.69 1.75
C ASN A 4 9.83 -10.53 0.77
N ILE A 5 8.60 -10.39 0.29
CA ILE A 5 8.17 -9.21 -0.47
C ILE A 5 7.78 -8.09 0.50
N LEU A 6 8.32 -6.90 0.29
CA LEU A 6 7.98 -5.70 1.08
C LEU A 6 6.66 -5.09 0.60
N ILE A 7 5.54 -5.67 1.04
CA ILE A 7 4.19 -5.11 0.92
C ILE A 7 3.63 -4.79 2.31
N ARG A 8 2.72 -3.82 2.40
CA ARG A 8 2.19 -3.34 3.69
C ARG A 8 3.31 -2.95 4.66
N THR A 9 4.36 -2.34 4.13
CA THR A 9 5.59 -2.00 4.87
C THR A 9 5.73 -0.49 4.95
N PHE A 10 6.18 -0.01 6.10
CA PHE A 10 6.65 1.37 6.27
C PHE A 10 8.16 1.45 6.07
N THR A 11 8.60 2.55 5.48
CA THR A 11 10.01 2.94 5.41
C THR A 11 10.16 4.30 6.07
N LYS A 12 11.12 4.45 6.98
CA LYS A 12 11.43 5.73 7.64
C LYS A 12 12.70 6.31 7.05
N HIS A 13 12.65 7.56 6.64
CA HIS A 13 13.81 8.31 6.19
C HIS A 13 13.82 9.67 6.90
N ALA A 14 14.87 9.94 7.68
CA ALA A 14 14.89 11.07 8.62
C ALA A 14 13.61 11.09 9.48
N ASP A 15 12.82 12.15 9.41
CA ASP A 15 11.58 12.32 10.17
C ASP A 15 10.33 11.91 9.39
N ASP A 16 10.48 11.49 8.13
CA ASP A 16 9.37 11.09 7.27
C ASP A 16 9.14 9.58 7.27
N ILE A 17 7.87 9.19 7.34
CA ILE A 17 7.42 7.81 7.13
C ILE A 17 6.74 7.72 5.77
N HIS A 18 7.20 6.76 4.96
CA HIS A 18 6.65 6.48 3.64
C HIS A 18 6.10 5.05 3.60
N PHE A 19 5.02 4.86 2.85
CA PHE A 19 4.50 3.55 2.49
C PHE A 19 3.94 3.57 1.07
N ARG A 20 3.75 2.38 0.50
CA ARG A 20 3.18 2.21 -0.83
C ARG A 20 2.04 1.21 -0.77
N ALA A 21 0.98 1.50 -1.51
CA ALA A 21 -0.09 0.58 -1.83
C ALA A 21 -0.32 0.64 -3.34
N GLY A 22 -0.89 -0.42 -3.90
CA GLY A 22 -1.20 -0.51 -5.32
C GLY A 22 -2.25 -1.58 -5.60
N ALA A 23 -2.71 -1.59 -6.84
CA ALA A 23 -3.68 -2.55 -7.36
C ALA A 23 -3.15 -3.20 -8.63
N GLY A 24 -3.68 -4.39 -8.96
CA GLY A 24 -3.22 -5.20 -10.08
C GLY A 24 -4.02 -4.89 -11.33
N ILE A 25 -3.47 -4.10 -12.26
CA ILE A 25 -4.15 -3.73 -13.49
C ILE A 25 -4.18 -4.90 -14.47
N VAL A 26 -5.37 -5.23 -14.99
CA VAL A 26 -5.60 -6.18 -16.07
C VAL A 26 -6.38 -5.51 -17.21
N ALA A 27 -6.57 -6.22 -18.33
CA ALA A 27 -7.20 -5.67 -19.54
C ALA A 27 -8.59 -5.05 -19.29
N ASP A 28 -9.36 -5.65 -18.36
CA ASP A 28 -10.73 -5.25 -18.06
C ASP A 28 -10.84 -4.40 -16.76
N SER A 29 -9.71 -3.90 -16.24
CA SER A 29 -9.70 -3.07 -15.04
C SER A 29 -10.45 -1.75 -15.25
N SER A 30 -11.20 -1.33 -14.24
CA SER A 30 -11.80 0.01 -14.16
C SER A 30 -10.92 0.90 -13.28
N PRO A 31 -10.44 2.05 -13.78
CA PRO A 31 -9.56 2.95 -13.02
C PRO A 31 -10.08 3.29 -11.62
N GLU A 32 -11.39 3.48 -11.48
CA GLU A 32 -12.05 3.82 -10.23
C GLU A 32 -11.95 2.69 -9.20
N LYS A 33 -12.16 1.44 -9.63
CA LYS A 33 -12.05 0.25 -8.77
C LYS A 33 -10.62 0.02 -8.30
N GLU A 34 -9.64 0.20 -9.19
CA GLU A 34 -8.22 0.01 -8.86
C GLU A 34 -7.72 1.08 -7.87
N LEU A 35 -8.23 2.31 -8.00
CA LEU A 35 -7.98 3.37 -7.03
C LEU A 35 -8.61 3.07 -5.67
N GLU A 36 -9.83 2.53 -5.65
CA GLU A 36 -10.49 2.08 -4.43
C GLU A 36 -9.71 0.95 -3.74
N GLU A 37 -9.25 -0.05 -4.49
CA GLU A 37 -8.42 -1.14 -3.97
C GLU A 37 -7.11 -0.59 -3.36
N THR A 38 -6.45 0.32 -4.06
CA THR A 38 -5.22 0.97 -3.58
C THR A 38 -5.47 1.70 -2.26
N ARG A 39 -6.57 2.45 -2.14
CA ARG A 39 -6.97 3.15 -0.90
C ARG A 39 -7.31 2.17 0.22
N SER A 40 -8.04 1.09 -0.08
CA SER A 40 -8.35 0.05 0.89
C SER A 40 -7.09 -0.61 1.46
N LYS A 41 -6.09 -0.87 0.59
CA LYS A 41 -4.78 -1.38 1.02
C LYS A 41 -3.93 -0.36 1.78
N ALA A 42 -4.07 0.93 1.50
CA ALA A 42 -3.43 1.98 2.29
C ALA A 42 -4.07 2.16 3.67
N LYS A 43 -5.40 2.03 3.76
CA LYS A 43 -6.19 2.32 4.96
C LYS A 43 -5.70 1.56 6.21
N GLY A 44 -5.40 0.27 6.06
CA GLY A 44 -4.89 -0.53 7.19
C GLY A 44 -3.54 -0.04 7.73
N LEU A 45 -2.69 0.54 6.87
CA LEU A 45 -1.43 1.16 7.30
C LEU A 45 -1.71 2.48 8.02
N LEU A 46 -2.59 3.33 7.46
CA LEU A 46 -2.97 4.60 8.08
C LEU A 46 -3.54 4.38 9.49
N MET A 47 -4.46 3.42 9.65
CA MET A 47 -5.03 3.06 10.95
C MET A 47 -3.98 2.61 11.98
N ALA A 48 -2.87 1.99 11.53
CA ALA A 48 -1.79 1.59 12.43
C ALA A 48 -0.97 2.77 12.96
N LEU A 49 -1.07 3.94 12.32
CA LEU A 49 -0.45 5.20 12.79
C LEU A 49 -1.38 6.00 13.72
N GLU A 50 -2.69 5.72 13.70
CA GLU A 50 -3.72 6.41 14.48
C GLU A 50 -3.93 5.81 15.88
N GLY A 51 -2.99 4.99 16.36
CA GLY A 51 -3.05 4.30 17.66
C GLY A 51 -3.24 5.23 18.85
#